data_AF-A0AA88Y150-F1
#
_entry.id   AF-A0AA88Y150-F1
#
_cell.length_a   1.000
_cell.length_b   1.000
_cell.length_c   1.000
_cell.angle_alpha   90.00
_cell.angle_beta   90.00
_cell.angle_gamma   90.00
#
_symmetry.space_group_name_H-M   'P 1'
#
loop_
_entity.id
_entity.type
_entity.pdbx_description
1 polymer ?
#
loop_
_entity_poly.entity_id
_entity_poly.type
_entity_poly.pdbx_seq_one_letter_code
_entity_poly.pdbx_strand_id
1 'polypeptide(L)' 'MEVEIVHNGVGMAYTYSGGESMHGSGSTSAVLKLHANDDVWIRILIQKSVNNGNIKVFGNKWSSFCGFKIV' A
#
# COMPACT_ATOMS: atom_id res chain seq x y z
N MET A 1 -8.15 -0.27 -6.50
CA MET A 1 -6.90 -0.86 -5.98
C MET A 1 -6.88 -0.68 -4.48
N GLU A 2 -6.53 -1.73 -3.75
CA GLU A 2 -6.44 -1.73 -2.28
C GLU A 2 -5.02 -2.08 -1.86
N VAL A 3 -4.46 -1.31 -0.92
CA VAL A 3 -3.09 -1.47 -0.44
C VAL A 3 -3.04 -1.19 1.04
N GLU A 4 -2.20 -1.92 1.77
CA GLU A 4 -1.89 -1.62 3.16
C GLU A 4 -0.38 -1.54 3.44
N ILE A 5 -0.03 -0.69 4.41
CA ILE A 5 1.27 -0.71 5.08
C ILE A 5 1.22 -1.84 6.11
N VAL A 6 2.23 -2.70 6.10
CA VAL A 6 2.35 -3.86 7.00
C VAL A 6 3.57 -3.69 7.90
N HIS A 7 3.40 -3.96 9.20
CA HIS A 7 4.46 -4.05 10.21
C HIS A 7 4.45 -5.45 10.83
N ASN A 8 5.54 -6.21 10.67
CA ASN A 8 5.68 -7.58 11.17
C ASN A 8 4.48 -8.49 10.85
N GLY A 9 3.92 -8.36 9.64
CA GLY A 9 2.77 -9.13 9.17
C GLY A 9 1.39 -8.54 9.46
N VAL A 10 1.29 -7.54 10.34
CA VAL A 10 0.04 -6.87 10.73
C VAL A 10 -0.22 -5.63 9.87
N GLY A 11 -1.44 -5.46 9.36
CA GLY A 11 -1.86 -4.27 8.61
C GLY A 11 -2.02 -3.05 9.52
N MET A 12 -1.37 -1.94 9.17
CA MET A 12 -1.28 -0.72 9.99
C MET A 12 -2.08 0.45 9.42
N ALA A 13 -2.03 0.63 8.10
CA ALA A 13 -2.72 1.71 7.42
C ALA A 13 -3.17 1.24 6.04
N TYR A 14 -4.38 1.60 5.66
CA TYR A 14 -5.03 1.15 4.45
C TYR A 14 -5.24 2.33 3.48
N THR A 15 -5.03 2.07 2.20
CA THR A 15 -5.33 2.99 1.10
C THR A 15 -6.17 2.27 0.05
N TYR A 16 -7.15 3.01 -0.47
CA TYR A 16 -7.94 2.61 -1.61
C TYR A 16 -7.90 3.68 -2.69
N SER A 17 -7.84 3.24 -3.94
CA SER A 17 -8.14 4.07 -5.11
C SER A 17 -9.27 3.39 -5.90
N GLY A 18 -10.44 4.02 -5.92
CA GLY A 18 -11.60 3.61 -6.73
C GLY A 18 -11.71 4.40 -8.03
N GLY A 19 -12.64 4.00 -8.90
CA GLY A 19 -12.98 4.69 -10.15
C GLY A 19 -12.76 3.85 -11.41
N GLU A 20 -13.52 4.16 -12.46
CA GLU A 20 -13.44 3.52 -13.79
C GLU A 20 -12.29 4.09 -14.66
N SER A 21 -11.58 5.11 -14.16
CA SER A 21 -10.43 5.70 -14.84
C SER A 21 -9.29 4.70 -14.97
N MET A 22 -8.62 4.68 -16.13
CA MET A 22 -7.47 3.78 -16.40
C MET A 22 -6.29 3.95 -15.42
N HIS A 23 -6.17 5.10 -14.76
CA HIS A 23 -5.11 5.41 -13.80
C HIS A 23 -5.70 6.06 -12.53
N GLY A 24 -5.64 5.35 -11.41
CA GLY A 24 -6.00 5.87 -10.09
C GLY A 24 -4.80 5.75 -9.14
N SER A 25 -4.62 6.74 -8.28
CA SER A 25 -3.59 6.74 -7.24
C SER A 25 -4.23 6.97 -5.88
N GLY A 26 -3.75 6.23 -4.88
CA GLY A 26 -4.08 6.46 -3.48
C GLY A 26 -2.79 6.70 -2.72
N SER A 27 -2.82 7.61 -1.75
CA SER A 27 -1.68 7.93 -0.89
C SER A 27 -2.10 7.82 0.57
N THR A 28 -1.22 7.22 1.38
CA THR A 28 -1.37 7.15 2.84
C THR A 28 0.01 7.21 3.48
N SER A 29 0.04 7.62 4.74
CA SER A 29 1.24 7.74 5.56
C SER A 29 0.91 7.35 6.99
N ALA A 30 1.86 6.73 7.68
CA ALA A 30 1.73 6.37 9.09
C ALA A 30 3.03 6.66 9.83
N VAL A 31 2.92 6.97 11.12
CA VAL A 31 4.05 7.00 12.04
C VAL A 31 4.04 5.68 12.81
N LEU A 32 5.12 4.92 12.71
CA LEU A 32 5.26 3.62 13.36
C LEU A 32 6.36 3.66 14.41
N LYS A 33 6.10 3.09 15.58
CA LYS A 33 7.14 2.78 16.55
C LYS A 33 7.81 1.48 16.13
N LEU A 34 9.10 1.54 15.79
CA LEU A 34 9.88 0.40 15.31
C LEU A 34 10.96 0.02 16.32
N HIS A 35 11.15 -1.28 16.48
CA HIS A 35 12.27 -1.90 17.16
C HIS A 35 13.31 -2.42 16.15
N ALA A 36 14.49 -2.79 16.64
CA ALA A 36 15.50 -3.42 15.78
C ALA A 36 14.94 -4.72 15.20
N ASN A 37 15.14 -4.91 13.88
CA ASN A 37 14.65 -6.05 13.09
C ASN A 37 13.13 -6.07 12.85
N ASP A 38 12.42 -4.98 13.15
CA ASP A 38 11.05 -4.84 12.65
C ASP A 38 11.07 -4.60 11.15
N ASP A 39 10.19 -5.31 10.45
CA ASP A 39 10.05 -5.21 9.02
C ASP A 39 8.77 -4.44 8.65
N VAL A 40 8.92 -3.52 7.70
CA VAL A 40 7.83 -2.72 7.14
C VAL A 40 7.79 -2.86 5.63
N TRP A 41 6.64 -3.25 5.09
CA TRP A 41 6.46 -3.41 3.65
C TRP A 41 5.03 -3.07 3.23
N ILE A 42 4.81 -3.04 1.92
CA ILE A 42 3.51 -2.78 1.32
C ILE A 42 2.88 -4.11 0.88
N ARG A 43 1.60 -4.32 1.21
CA ARG A 43 0.80 -5.45 0.72
C ARG A 43 -0.30 -4.96 -0.19
N ILE A 44 -0.39 -5.55 -1.38
CA ILE A 44 -1.48 -5.32 -2.32
C ILE A 44 -2.62 -6.28 -1.96
N LEU A 45 -3.80 -5.74 -1.69
CA LEU A 45 -4.98 -6.52 -1.36
C LEU A 45 -5.75 -6.81 -2.65
N ILE A 46 -5.86 -8.09 -3.00
CA ILE A 46 -6.59 -8.55 -4.19
C ILE A 46 -7.99 -9.02 -3.74
N GLN A 47 -8.94 -8.09 -3.69
CA GLN A 47 -10.36 -8.47 -3.58
C GLN A 47 -10.88 -8.88 -4.95
N LYS A 48 -11.12 -10.18 -5.17
CA LYS A 48 -11.66 -10.70 -6.46
C LYS A 48 -13.02 -10.10 -6.86
N SER A 49 -13.83 -9.64 -5.90
CA SER A 49 -15.14 -9.01 -6.11
C SER A 49 -15.04 -7.58 -6.65
N VAL A 50 -13.94 -6.88 -6.38
CA VAL A 50 -13.68 -5.49 -6.80
C VAL A 50 -12.64 -5.45 -7.92
N ASN A 51 -11.78 -6.46 -7.98
CA ASN A 51 -10.66 -6.59 -8.89
C ASN A 51 -10.97 -7.66 -9.94
N ASN A 52 -11.67 -7.26 -11.00
CA ASN A 52 -12.05 -8.12 -12.15
C ASN A 52 -10.84 -8.51 -13.04
N GLY A 53 -9.65 -8.71 -12.47
CA GLY A 53 -8.43 -9.04 -13.21
C GLY A 53 -7.76 -7.87 -13.93
N ASN A 54 -8.38 -6.68 -13.91
CA ASN A 54 -7.92 -5.49 -14.64
C ASN A 54 -7.22 -4.44 -13.77
N ILE A 55 -7.27 -4.53 -12.43
CA ILE A 55 -6.52 -3.61 -11.57
C ILE A 55 -5.06 -4.09 -11.54
N LYS A 56 -4.30 -3.56 -12.49
CA LYS A 56 -2.85 -3.70 -12.50
C LYS A 56 -2.30 -2.69 -11.51
N VAL A 57 -1.67 -3.18 -10.45
CA VAL A 57 -0.67 -2.36 -9.77
C VAL A 57 0.44 -2.17 -10.78
N PHE A 58 0.59 -0.94 -11.29
CA PHE A 58 1.70 -0.58 -12.15
C PHE A 58 2.97 -0.51 -11.28
N GLY A 59 3.37 -1.66 -10.70
CA GLY A 59 4.42 -1.78 -9.69
C GLY A 59 5.79 -1.31 -10.17
N ASN A 60 5.94 -1.06 -11.46
CA ASN A 60 7.13 -0.54 -12.12
C ASN A 60 6.94 0.87 -12.74
N LYS A 61 5.77 1.51 -12.63
CA LYS A 61 5.54 2.88 -13.13
C LYS A 61 4.66 3.70 -12.16
N TRP A 62 5.16 4.85 -11.73
CA TRP A 62 4.44 5.87 -10.93
C TRP A 62 3.98 5.48 -9.50
N SER A 63 4.55 4.42 -8.92
CA SER A 63 4.33 4.07 -7.51
C SER A 63 5.55 4.46 -6.66
N SER A 64 5.34 4.95 -5.44
CA SER A 64 6.42 5.28 -4.49
C SER A 64 6.11 4.77 -3.08
N PHE A 65 7.14 4.31 -2.38
CA PHE A 65 7.09 4.01 -0.95
C PHE A 65 8.38 4.55 -0.32
N CYS A 66 8.26 5.32 0.75
CA CYS A 66 9.40 5.94 1.43
C CYS A 66 9.19 5.96 2.94
N GLY A 67 10.30 6.01 3.68
CA GLY A 67 10.30 6.11 5.13
C GLY A 67 11.60 6.74 5.61
N PHE A 68 11.53 7.41 6.75
CA PHE A 68 12.68 8.00 7.42
C PHE A 68 12.50 7.93 8.93
N LYS A 69 13.60 7.99 9.67
CA LYS A 69 13.59 8.03 11.13
C LYS A 69 13.26 9.45 11.60
N ILE A 70 12.20 9.59 12.40
CA ILE A 70 11.90 10.83 13.12
C ILE A 70 12.80 10.86 14.37
N VAL A 71 13.49 11.99 14.58
CA VAL A 71 14.40 12.23 15.72
C VAL A 71 13.84 13.30 16.64
#